data_AF-A0A7C4MX25-F1
#
_entry.id   AF-A0A7C4MX25-F1
#
_cell.length_a   1.000
_cell.length_b   1.000
_cell.length_c   1.000
_cell.angle_alpha   90.00
_cell.angle_beta   90.00
_cell.angle_gamma   90.00
#
_symmetry.space_group_name_H-M   'P 1'
#
loop_
_entity.id
_entity.type
_entity.pdbx_description
1 polymer ?
#
loop_
_entity_poly.entity_id
_entity_poly.type
_entity_poly.pdbx_seq_one_letter_code
_entity_poly.pdbx_strand_id
1 'polypeptide(L)'
;MTEVIELEKAKLDMAVRRGYRNWKTQFQEEFGPETRLSDISRKTLCLLAYGKDKSTFYLFDLVMNLRNLGSGFEFSELDPKEKMGVMDQYLFLLDRIRFEFMKRLGWLEAYPGEDFTLVEMVLRFEHIAPRLQAMVPLLSRSHSEYEDYRKMSAFGKEEMVRKLIPKALKEIENQSETL
;
A
#
# COMPACT_ATOMS: atom_id res chain seq x y z
N MET A 1 16.61 14.77 27.22
CA MET A 1 15.41 14.81 26.35
C MET A 1 15.80 14.85 24.87
N THR A 2 16.77 15.68 24.47
CA THR A 2 17.35 15.71 23.11
C THR A 2 17.94 14.37 22.66
N GLU A 3 18.70 13.70 23.55
CA GLU A 3 19.35 12.41 23.25
C GLU A 3 18.35 11.26 22.96
N VAL A 4 17.20 11.25 23.65
CA VAL A 4 16.14 10.25 23.42
C VAL A 4 15.49 10.43 22.05
N ILE A 5 15.26 11.69 21.65
CA ILE A 5 14.67 12.04 20.36
C ILE A 5 15.61 11.67 19.20
N GLU A 6 16.91 11.89 19.37
CA GLU A 6 17.92 11.50 18.36
C GLU A 6 18.01 9.98 18.19
N LEU A 7 17.88 9.23 19.28
CA LEU A 7 17.99 7.77 19.29
C LEU A 7 16.75 7.11 18.65
N GLU A 8 15.56 7.65 18.87
CA GLU A 8 14.33 7.22 18.19
C GLU A 8 14.38 7.50 16.69
N LYS A 9 14.86 8.69 16.30
CA LYS A 9 15.06 9.06 14.89
C LYS A 9 16.06 8.13 14.20
N ALA A 10 17.19 7.83 14.85
CA ALA A 10 18.19 6.92 14.31
C ALA A 10 17.64 5.48 14.12
N LYS A 11 16.84 4.99 15.08
CA LYS A 11 16.16 3.69 14.96
C LYS A 11 15.18 3.66 13.79
N LEU A 12 14.39 4.72 13.62
CA LEU A 12 13.47 4.85 12.49
C LEU A 12 14.23 4.87 11.16
N ASP A 13 15.27 5.68 11.03
CA ASP A 13 16.08 5.75 9.81
C ASP A 13 16.69 4.40 9.46
N MET A 14 17.17 3.64 10.45
CA MET A 14 17.67 2.29 10.26
C MET A 14 16.58 1.32 9.78
N ALA A 15 15.38 1.36 10.39
CA ALA A 15 14.26 0.51 10.01
C ALA A 15 13.80 0.80 8.58
N VAL A 16 13.67 2.09 8.21
CA VAL A 16 13.31 2.54 6.85
C VAL A 16 14.35 2.10 5.83
N ARG A 17 15.64 2.27 6.12
CA ARG A 17 16.72 1.79 5.24
C ARG A 17 16.69 0.28 5.04
N ARG A 18 16.37 -0.49 6.08
CA ARG A 18 16.25 -1.95 5.99
C ARG A 18 15.00 -2.35 5.19
N GLY A 19 13.85 -1.78 5.50
CA GLY A 19 12.58 -2.09 4.82
C GLY A 19 12.58 -1.78 3.33
N TYR A 20 13.28 -0.72 2.91
CA TYR A 20 13.42 -0.41 1.48
C TYR A 20 14.65 -1.03 0.80
N ARG A 21 15.50 -1.79 1.50
CA ARG A 21 16.71 -2.37 0.89
C ARG A 21 16.39 -3.24 -0.32
N ASN A 22 15.46 -4.16 -0.15
CA ASN A 22 15.05 -5.08 -1.21
C ASN A 22 14.27 -4.36 -2.31
N TRP A 23 13.52 -3.32 -1.97
CA TRP A 23 12.80 -2.47 -2.91
C TRP A 23 13.76 -1.69 -3.82
N LYS A 24 14.78 -1.04 -3.25
CA LYS A 24 15.78 -0.28 -4.03
C LYS A 24 16.48 -1.17 -5.05
N THR A 25 16.92 -2.37 -4.63
CA THR A 25 17.57 -3.33 -5.53
C THR A 25 16.64 -3.83 -6.62
N GLN A 26 15.39 -4.17 -6.28
CA GLN A 26 14.44 -4.75 -7.23
C GLN A 26 13.88 -3.71 -8.22
N PHE A 27 13.46 -2.56 -7.71
CA PHE A 27 12.72 -1.56 -8.47
C PHE A 27 13.62 -0.50 -9.09
N GLN A 28 14.87 -0.39 -8.61
CA GLN A 28 15.85 0.60 -9.10
C GLN A 28 15.32 2.04 -8.99
N GLU A 29 14.57 2.31 -7.91
CA GLU A 29 13.97 3.59 -7.56
C GLU A 29 14.36 3.97 -6.13
N GLU A 30 14.34 5.27 -5.83
CA GLU A 30 14.63 5.76 -4.48
C GLU A 30 13.37 5.72 -3.60
N PHE A 31 13.56 5.20 -2.39
CA PHE A 31 12.53 5.14 -1.36
C PHE A 31 13.10 5.66 -0.04
N GLY A 32 12.25 6.32 0.72
CA GLY A 32 12.60 6.96 1.99
C GLY A 32 11.39 7.14 2.91
N PRO A 33 11.59 7.77 4.08
CA PRO A 33 10.54 7.93 5.07
C PRO A 33 9.35 8.74 4.57
N GLU A 34 9.60 9.67 3.65
CA GLU A 34 8.59 10.56 3.06
C GLU A 34 7.90 9.97 1.82
N THR A 35 8.24 8.74 1.40
CA THR A 35 7.69 8.17 0.17
C THR A 35 6.20 7.86 0.31
N ARG A 36 5.39 8.55 -0.50
CA ARG A 36 3.96 8.30 -0.69
C ARG A 36 3.74 7.41 -1.89
N LEU A 37 2.53 6.84 -2.01
CA LEU A 37 2.15 6.05 -3.17
C LEU A 37 2.17 6.86 -4.47
N SER A 38 1.87 8.16 -4.40
CA SER A 38 1.97 9.10 -5.52
C SER A 38 3.38 9.25 -6.08
N ASP A 39 4.40 8.98 -5.28
CA ASP A 39 5.81 9.20 -5.65
C ASP A 39 6.41 7.97 -6.34
N ILE A 40 5.77 6.80 -6.19
CA ILE A 40 6.23 5.54 -6.74
C ILE A 40 5.97 5.53 -8.26
N SER A 41 6.90 5.01 -9.06
CA SER A 41 6.67 4.91 -10.51
C SER A 41 5.47 4.00 -10.83
N ARG A 42 4.88 4.20 -12.01
CA ARG A 42 3.82 3.32 -12.50
C ARG A 42 4.30 1.86 -12.58
N LYS A 43 5.52 1.62 -13.06
CA LYS A 43 6.10 0.27 -13.19
C LYS A 43 6.16 -0.45 -11.84
N THR A 44 6.64 0.24 -10.81
CA THR A 44 6.75 -0.33 -9.46
C THR A 44 5.38 -0.54 -8.82
N LEU A 45 4.47 0.43 -8.93
CA LEU A 45 3.09 0.24 -8.46
C LEU A 45 2.40 -0.95 -9.13
N CYS A 46 2.58 -1.13 -10.44
CA CYS A 46 2.01 -2.28 -11.16
C CYS A 46 2.48 -3.60 -10.55
N LEU A 47 3.79 -3.75 -10.32
CA LEU A 47 4.36 -4.95 -9.71
C LEU A 47 3.80 -5.20 -8.30
N LEU A 48 3.66 -4.15 -7.50
CA LEU A 48 3.13 -4.26 -6.13
C LEU A 48 1.62 -4.53 -6.10
N ALA A 49 0.84 -3.97 -7.03
CA ALA A 49 -0.62 -4.06 -7.07
C ALA A 49 -1.15 -5.48 -7.31
N TYR A 50 -0.37 -6.35 -7.95
CA TYR A 50 -0.77 -7.74 -8.17
C TYR A 50 -1.03 -8.49 -6.86
N GLY A 51 -0.19 -8.29 -5.84
CA GLY A 51 -0.34 -8.96 -4.54
C GLY A 51 -0.19 -10.48 -4.60
N LYS A 52 0.66 -10.98 -5.50
CA LYS A 52 1.07 -12.39 -5.64
C LYS A 52 2.59 -12.53 -5.77
N ASP A 53 3.10 -13.73 -5.51
CA ASP A 53 4.51 -14.09 -5.68
C ASP A 53 5.46 -13.11 -4.96
N LYS A 54 6.41 -12.54 -5.70
CA LYS A 54 7.43 -11.62 -5.17
C LYS A 54 6.82 -10.33 -4.60
N SER A 55 5.67 -9.86 -5.09
CA SER A 55 5.05 -8.64 -4.56
C SER A 55 4.59 -8.78 -3.12
N THR A 56 4.08 -9.96 -2.74
CA THR A 56 3.73 -10.29 -1.36
C THR A 56 4.96 -10.23 -0.46
N PHE A 57 6.08 -10.80 -0.91
CA PHE A 57 7.35 -10.73 -0.18
C PHE A 57 7.77 -9.28 0.09
N TYR A 58 7.76 -8.39 -0.92
CA TYR A 58 8.22 -7.01 -0.74
C TYR A 58 7.36 -6.22 0.27
N LEU A 59 6.05 -6.46 0.29
CA LEU A 59 5.16 -5.78 1.24
C LEU A 59 5.29 -6.37 2.65
N PHE A 60 5.43 -7.70 2.79
CA PHE A 60 5.73 -8.33 4.08
C PHE A 60 7.07 -7.85 4.63
N ASP A 61 8.11 -7.84 3.80
CA ASP A 61 9.45 -7.41 4.18
C ASP A 61 9.46 -5.94 4.65
N LEU A 62 8.76 -5.05 3.96
CA LEU A 62 8.60 -3.66 4.39
C LEU A 62 7.93 -3.56 5.76
N VAL A 63 6.79 -4.25 5.93
CA VAL A 63 6.02 -4.25 7.19
C VAL A 63 6.86 -4.79 8.34
N MET A 64 7.49 -5.96 8.15
CA MET A 64 8.26 -6.63 9.20
C MET A 64 9.49 -5.82 9.61
N ASN A 65 10.23 -5.25 8.65
CA ASN A 65 11.40 -4.43 8.98
C ASN A 65 11.01 -3.16 9.75
N LEU A 66 9.94 -2.47 9.34
CA LEU A 66 9.46 -1.27 10.03
C LEU A 66 8.94 -1.58 11.44
N ARG A 67 8.35 -2.77 11.64
CA ARG A 67 7.91 -3.26 12.96
C ARG A 67 9.00 -3.94 13.78
N ASN A 68 10.22 -4.01 13.26
CA ASN A 68 11.35 -4.72 13.89
C ASN A 68 11.04 -6.21 14.19
N LEU A 69 10.33 -6.88 13.27
CA LEU A 69 9.98 -8.30 13.31
C LEU A 69 10.90 -9.18 12.47
N GLY A 70 12.01 -8.61 11.97
CA GLY A 70 12.91 -9.29 11.04
C GLY A 70 12.57 -9.04 9.58
N SER A 71 13.02 -9.95 8.73
CA SER A 71 12.92 -9.92 7.27
C SER A 71 11.66 -10.63 6.77
N GLY A 72 11.15 -10.26 5.60
CA GLY A 72 10.03 -10.96 4.96
C GLY A 72 10.26 -12.46 4.73
N PHE A 73 11.52 -12.92 4.71
CA PHE A 73 11.87 -14.34 4.64
C PHE A 73 11.54 -15.11 5.92
N GLU A 74 11.49 -14.44 7.06
CA GLU A 74 11.25 -15.02 8.39
C GLU A 74 9.75 -15.00 8.73
N PHE A 75 8.87 -14.60 7.80
CA PHE A 75 7.42 -14.52 8.03
C PHE A 75 6.84 -15.85 8.55
N SER A 76 7.32 -16.99 8.05
CA SER A 76 6.87 -18.31 8.50
C SER A 76 7.26 -18.63 9.95
N GLU A 77 8.24 -17.94 10.50
CA GLU A 77 8.78 -18.16 11.86
C GLU A 77 8.07 -17.30 12.92
N LEU A 78 7.37 -16.24 12.50
CA LEU A 78 6.57 -15.39 13.38
C LEU A 78 5.51 -16.19 14.16
N ASP A 79 5.19 -15.73 15.36
CA ASP A 79 4.08 -16.30 16.11
C ASP A 79 2.72 -15.99 15.41
N PRO A 80 1.66 -16.75 15.69
CA PRO A 80 0.37 -16.57 15.01
C PRO A 80 -0.21 -15.16 15.11
N LYS A 81 -0.03 -14.46 16.24
CA LYS A 81 -0.57 -13.11 16.46
C LYS A 81 0.22 -12.09 15.64
N GLU A 82 1.54 -12.22 15.59
CA GLU A 82 2.39 -11.38 14.75
C GLU A 82 2.08 -11.57 13.26
N LYS A 83 1.90 -12.82 12.81
CA LYS A 83 1.49 -13.13 11.44
C LYS A 83 0.19 -12.45 11.06
N MET A 84 -0.84 -12.53 11.91
CA MET A 84 -2.12 -11.87 11.67
C MET A 84 -1.93 -10.36 11.51
N GLY A 85 -1.18 -9.72 12.41
CA GLY A 85 -0.93 -8.27 12.31
C GLY A 85 -0.14 -7.87 11.05
N VAL A 86 0.80 -8.69 10.59
CA VAL A 86 1.51 -8.45 9.32
C VAL A 86 0.58 -8.62 8.13
N MET A 87 -0.29 -9.63 8.14
CA MET A 87 -1.28 -9.85 7.07
C MET A 87 -2.30 -8.71 6.99
N ASP A 88 -2.78 -8.20 8.11
CA ASP A 88 -3.73 -7.10 8.14
C ASP A 88 -3.12 -5.82 7.54
N GLN A 89 -1.88 -5.51 7.90
CA GLN A 89 -1.14 -4.38 7.33
C GLN A 89 -0.84 -4.58 5.85
N TYR A 90 -0.47 -5.79 5.44
CA TYR A 90 -0.29 -6.14 4.04
C TYR A 90 -1.56 -5.90 3.22
N LEU A 91 -2.70 -6.43 3.65
CA LEU A 91 -3.97 -6.27 2.95
C LEU A 91 -4.37 -4.79 2.87
N PHE A 92 -4.17 -4.05 3.95
CA PHE A 92 -4.42 -2.61 3.98
C PHE A 92 -3.55 -1.84 2.98
N LEU A 93 -2.24 -2.08 2.97
CA LEU A 93 -1.31 -1.45 2.03
C LEU A 93 -1.63 -1.83 0.58
N LEU A 94 -1.93 -3.10 0.34
CA LEU A 94 -2.26 -3.62 -0.97
C LEU A 94 -3.50 -2.94 -1.56
N ASP A 95 -4.54 -2.73 -0.76
CA ASP A 95 -5.71 -1.94 -1.17
C ASP A 95 -5.32 -0.50 -1.52
N ARG A 96 -4.45 0.16 -0.73
CA ARG A 96 -4.01 1.54 -1.04
C ARG A 96 -3.24 1.61 -2.34
N ILE A 97 -2.33 0.67 -2.58
CA ILE A 97 -1.54 0.57 -3.81
C ILE A 97 -2.46 0.38 -5.02
N ARG A 98 -3.47 -0.49 -4.90
CA ARG A 98 -4.46 -0.72 -5.96
C ARG A 98 -5.32 0.52 -6.22
N PHE A 99 -5.66 1.28 -5.19
CA PHE A 99 -6.41 2.54 -5.36
C PHE A 99 -5.58 3.64 -6.01
N GLU A 100 -4.31 3.80 -5.63
CA GLU A 100 -3.39 4.72 -6.34
C GLU A 100 -3.31 4.35 -7.82
N PHE A 101 -3.20 3.06 -8.11
CA PHE A 101 -3.18 2.60 -9.49
C PHE A 101 -4.48 2.92 -10.24
N MET A 102 -5.65 2.63 -9.64
CA MET A 102 -6.95 2.97 -10.21
C MET A 102 -7.12 4.49 -10.39
N LYS A 103 -6.58 5.31 -9.49
CA LYS A 103 -6.54 6.77 -9.65
C LYS A 103 -5.71 7.17 -10.88
N ARG A 104 -4.54 6.56 -11.09
CA ARG A 104 -3.69 6.80 -12.27
C ARG A 104 -4.29 6.33 -13.59
N LEU A 105 -5.25 5.40 -13.55
CA LEU A 105 -6.09 5.03 -14.70
C LEU A 105 -7.23 6.03 -14.96
N GLY A 106 -7.43 7.01 -14.08
CA GLY A 106 -8.55 7.95 -14.12
C GLY A 106 -9.88 7.36 -13.61
N TRP A 107 -9.84 6.21 -12.94
CA TRP A 107 -11.05 5.55 -12.44
C TRP A 107 -11.46 6.09 -11.08
N LEU A 108 -10.50 6.50 -10.25
CA LEU A 108 -10.76 7.20 -9.00
C LEU A 108 -10.36 8.67 -9.12
N GLU A 109 -11.16 9.54 -8.50
CA GLU A 109 -10.79 10.94 -8.27
C GLU A 109 -9.88 11.06 -7.03
N ALA A 110 -10.19 10.31 -5.98
CA ALA A 110 -9.48 10.31 -4.71
C ALA A 110 -9.71 8.98 -3.97
N TYR A 111 -8.85 8.63 -3.02
CA TYR A 111 -9.00 7.51 -2.11
C TYR A 111 -8.48 7.83 -0.71
N PRO A 112 -9.01 7.17 0.35
CA PRO A 112 -8.52 7.40 1.70
C PRO A 112 -7.06 6.96 1.84
N GLY A 113 -6.22 7.87 2.31
CA GLY A 113 -4.82 7.58 2.63
C GLY A 113 -3.79 8.18 1.68
N GLU A 114 -4.20 8.91 0.63
CA GLU A 114 -3.31 9.51 -0.37
C GLU A 114 -2.14 10.32 0.19
N ASP A 115 -2.39 11.08 1.25
CA ASP A 115 -1.40 11.99 1.84
C ASP A 115 -0.42 11.29 2.80
N PHE A 116 -0.65 10.02 3.13
CA PHE A 116 0.20 9.27 4.04
C PHE A 116 1.37 8.64 3.31
N THR A 117 2.52 8.65 3.97
CA THR A 117 3.68 7.88 3.54
C THR A 117 3.44 6.39 3.80
N LEU A 118 4.14 5.52 3.06
CA LEU A 118 4.13 4.08 3.34
C LEU A 118 4.60 3.76 4.76
N VAL A 119 5.59 4.52 5.26
CA VAL A 119 6.14 4.33 6.61
C VAL A 119 5.10 4.68 7.68
N GLU A 120 4.40 5.81 7.54
CA GLU A 120 3.30 6.15 8.45
C GLU A 120 2.18 5.11 8.42
N MET A 121 1.86 4.59 7.23
CA MET A 121 0.83 3.56 7.07
C MET A 121 1.12 2.30 7.88
N VAL A 122 2.39 1.92 8.00
CA VAL A 122 2.82 0.76 8.79
C VAL A 122 2.93 1.09 10.27
N LEU A 123 3.67 2.15 10.62
CA LEU A 123 4.02 2.47 12.00
C LEU A 123 2.83 3.01 12.81
N ARG A 124 1.86 3.65 12.14
CA ARG A 124 0.67 4.24 12.77
C ARG A 124 -0.60 3.47 12.42
N PHE A 125 -0.47 2.24 11.92
CA PHE A 125 -1.56 1.41 11.42
C PHE A 125 -2.78 1.40 12.34
N GLU A 126 -2.60 1.08 13.63
CA GLU A 126 -3.70 1.01 14.63
C GLU A 126 -4.51 2.30 14.75
N HIS A 127 -3.87 3.46 14.48
CA HIS A 127 -4.52 4.77 14.60
C HIS A 127 -5.15 5.22 13.29
N ILE A 128 -4.56 4.87 12.14
CA ILE A 128 -4.99 5.39 10.84
C ILE A 128 -5.90 4.42 10.09
N ALA A 129 -5.66 3.11 10.19
CA ALA A 129 -6.36 2.12 9.38
C ALA A 129 -7.87 2.09 9.65
N PRO A 130 -8.36 2.10 10.91
CA PRO A 130 -9.80 2.10 11.17
C PRO A 130 -10.52 3.29 10.54
N ARG A 131 -9.91 4.48 10.60
CA ARG A 131 -10.47 5.70 10.00
C ARG A 131 -10.47 5.62 8.48
N LEU A 132 -9.37 5.16 7.88
CA LEU A 132 -9.24 5.09 6.43
C LEU A 132 -10.14 3.99 5.82
N GLN A 133 -10.34 2.88 6.53
CA GLN A 133 -11.25 1.80 6.13
C GLN A 133 -12.72 2.22 6.25
N ALA A 134 -13.07 3.13 7.17
CA ALA A 134 -14.42 3.69 7.27
C ALA A 134 -14.75 4.69 6.16
N MET A 135 -13.75 5.14 5.38
CA MET A 135 -13.92 6.08 4.28
C MET A 135 -13.98 5.34 2.95
N VAL A 136 -14.74 5.89 2.01
CA VAL A 136 -14.98 5.25 0.71
C VAL A 136 -14.14 5.95 -0.37
N PRO A 137 -13.43 5.21 -1.25
CA PRO A 137 -12.76 5.78 -2.42
C PRO A 137 -13.76 6.47 -3.36
N LEU A 138 -13.42 7.64 -3.89
CA LEU A 138 -14.27 8.41 -4.79
C LEU A 138 -14.08 7.96 -6.22
N LEU A 139 -15.10 7.32 -6.78
CA LEU A 139 -15.13 6.93 -8.19
C LEU A 139 -15.25 8.19 -9.07
N SER A 140 -14.49 8.22 -10.16
CA SER A 140 -14.48 9.33 -11.10
C SER A 140 -15.83 9.51 -11.79
N ARG A 141 -16.26 10.76 -11.95
CA ARG A 141 -17.49 11.11 -12.70
C ARG A 141 -17.48 10.66 -14.15
N SER A 142 -16.30 10.47 -14.74
CA SER A 142 -16.16 9.97 -16.11
C SER A 142 -16.23 8.44 -16.21
N HIS A 143 -16.24 7.72 -15.09
CA HIS A 143 -16.33 6.27 -15.07
C HIS A 143 -17.76 5.82 -15.38
N SER A 144 -17.92 4.80 -16.23
CA SER A 144 -19.24 4.32 -16.68
C SER A 144 -20.15 3.86 -15.54
N GLU A 145 -19.56 3.28 -14.48
CA GLU A 145 -20.30 2.82 -13.28
C GLU A 145 -20.62 3.95 -12.27
N TYR A 146 -20.28 5.23 -12.56
CA TYR A 146 -20.45 6.35 -11.60
C TYR A 146 -21.90 6.59 -11.16
N GLU A 147 -22.86 6.52 -12.09
CA GLU A 147 -24.27 6.80 -11.78
C GLU A 147 -24.89 5.75 -10.86
N ASP A 148 -24.38 4.52 -10.89
CA ASP A 148 -24.78 3.47 -9.95
C ASP A 148 -24.05 3.64 -8.63
N TYR A 149 -22.73 3.85 -8.68
CA TYR A 149 -21.88 4.11 -7.51
C TYR A 149 -22.46 5.22 -6.60
N ARG A 150 -22.85 6.38 -7.17
CA ARG A 150 -23.32 7.53 -6.36
C ARG A 150 -24.57 7.24 -5.53
N LYS A 151 -25.42 6.30 -5.98
CA LYS A 151 -26.69 5.92 -5.35
C LYS A 151 -26.52 4.86 -4.25
N MET A 152 -25.35 4.25 -4.14
CA MET A 152 -25.08 3.18 -3.18
C MET A 152 -24.80 3.68 -1.76
N SER A 153 -25.04 2.81 -0.78
CA SER A 153 -24.55 2.98 0.58
C SER A 153 -23.02 2.97 0.63
N ALA A 154 -22.43 3.41 1.74
CA ALA A 154 -20.97 3.40 1.90
C ALA A 154 -20.36 2.01 1.69
N PHE A 155 -20.98 0.97 2.28
CA PHE A 155 -20.56 -0.43 2.10
C PHE A 155 -20.65 -0.88 0.64
N GLY A 156 -21.77 -0.57 -0.04
CA GLY A 156 -21.95 -0.94 -1.46
C GLY A 156 -20.92 -0.25 -2.38
N LYS A 157 -20.58 1.00 -2.09
CA LYS A 157 -19.54 1.73 -2.82
C LYS A 157 -18.17 1.09 -2.65
N GLU A 158 -17.80 0.72 -1.43
CA GLU A 158 -16.53 0.04 -1.16
C GLU A 158 -16.45 -1.31 -1.88
N GLU A 159 -17.53 -2.10 -1.81
CA GLU A 159 -17.63 -3.37 -2.53
C GLU A 159 -17.51 -3.20 -4.05
N MET A 160 -18.19 -2.19 -4.62
CA MET A 160 -18.10 -1.87 -6.04
C MET A 160 -16.68 -1.50 -6.46
N VAL A 161 -16.00 -0.61 -5.71
CA VAL A 161 -14.61 -0.23 -6.02
C VAL A 161 -13.69 -1.45 -5.96
N ARG A 162 -13.84 -2.33 -4.96
CA ARG A 162 -13.06 -3.58 -4.90
C ARG A 162 -13.35 -4.52 -6.07
N LYS A 163 -14.59 -4.60 -6.55
CA LYS A 163 -14.97 -5.38 -7.75
C LYS A 163 -14.34 -4.86 -9.04
N LEU A 164 -13.91 -3.59 -9.08
CA LEU A 164 -13.17 -3.03 -10.22
C LEU A 164 -11.69 -3.41 -10.23
N ILE A 165 -11.10 -3.80 -9.08
CA ILE A 165 -9.67 -4.12 -8.98
C ILE A 165 -9.23 -5.17 -10.02
N PRO A 166 -9.92 -6.31 -10.22
CA PRO A 166 -9.51 -7.27 -11.24
C PRO A 166 -9.49 -6.71 -12.67
N LYS A 167 -10.42 -5.79 -13.00
CA LYS A 167 -10.42 -5.10 -14.30
C LYS A 167 -9.21 -4.15 -14.39
N ALA A 168 -8.93 -3.41 -13.33
CA ALA A 168 -7.77 -2.52 -13.27
C ALA A 168 -6.45 -3.30 -13.42
N LEU A 169 -6.34 -4.47 -12.79
CA LEU A 169 -5.16 -5.34 -12.94
C LEU A 169 -5.01 -5.89 -14.36
N LYS A 170 -6.08 -6.13 -15.10
CA LYS A 170 -5.98 -6.52 -16.52
C LYS A 170 -5.47 -5.37 -17.41
N GLU A 171 -5.86 -4.13 -17.10
CA GLU A 171 -5.27 -2.96 -17.75
C GLU A 171 -3.77 -2.83 -17.46
N ILE A 172 -3.30 -3.33 -16.31
CA ILE A 172 -1.86 -3.46 -16.03
C ILE A 172 -1.22 -4.39 -17.04
N GLU A 173 -1.70 -5.65 -17.14
CA GLU A 173 -1.13 -6.68 -18.02
C GLU A 173 -0.93 -6.13 -19.44
N ASN A 174 -1.99 -5.55 -20.00
CA ASN A 174 -1.97 -4.96 -21.34
C ASN A 174 -0.94 -3.81 -21.48
N GLN A 175 -0.80 -2.94 -20.48
CA GLN A 175 0.17 -1.84 -20.52
C GLN A 175 1.62 -2.30 -20.35
N SER A 176 1.86 -3.35 -19.56
CA SER A 176 3.21 -3.92 -19.38
C SER A 176 3.74 -4.65 -20.62
N GLU A 177 2.86 -5.22 -21.45
CA GLU A 177 3.27 -5.84 -22.73
C GLU A 177 3.64 -4.81 -23.81
N THR A 178 3.30 -3.54 -23.60
CA THR A 178 3.56 -2.44 -24.54
C THR A 178 4.79 -1.60 -24.18
N LEU A 179 5.49 -1.92 -23.08
CA LEU A 179 6.68 -1.23 -22.56
C LEU A 179 7.93 -2.11 -22.65
#